data_AF-A0A0L8BG33-F1
#
_entry.id   AF-A0A0L8BG33-F1
#
_cell.length_a   1.000
_cell.length_b   1.000
_cell.length_c   1.000
_cell.angle_alpha   90.00
_cell.angle_beta   90.00
_cell.angle_gamma   90.00
#
_symmetry.space_group_name_H-M   'P 1'
#
loop_
_entity.id
_entity.type
_entity.pdbx_description
1 polymer ?
#
loop_
_entity_poly.entity_id
_entity_poly.type
_entity_poly.pdbx_seq_one_letter_code
_entity_poly.pdbx_strand_id
1 'polypeptide(L)'
;MHDLPQASGRELSPDDIEMLQRVFDATCFAARVPRRGERANRLAKFIMDEFRLGNGDERRLLECALWRERRRIPPKTEEMETVDIWVARPARRSPHHR
;
A
#
# COMPACT_ATOMS: atom_id res chain seq x y z
N MET A 1 20.94 -4.87 41.57
CA MET A 1 21.06 -5.32 40.17
C MET A 1 19.91 -4.66 39.42
N HIS A 2 20.20 -3.71 38.53
CA HIS A 2 19.17 -3.13 37.67
C HIS A 2 18.97 -4.08 36.50
N ASP A 3 17.89 -4.86 36.54
CA ASP A 3 17.36 -5.53 35.35
C ASP A 3 16.76 -4.43 34.46
N LEU A 4 17.56 -3.95 33.50
CA LEU A 4 17.03 -3.15 32.41
C LEU A 4 15.98 -4.02 31.71
N PRO A 5 14.75 -3.53 31.45
CA PRO A 5 13.84 -4.24 30.58
C PRO A 5 14.56 -4.35 29.24
N GLN A 6 15.05 -5.56 28.98
CA GLN A 6 15.60 -5.94 27.71
C GLN A 6 14.47 -5.62 26.75
N ALA A 7 14.64 -4.57 25.95
CA ALA A 7 13.88 -4.44 24.73
C ALA A 7 14.26 -5.69 23.95
N SER A 8 13.51 -6.77 24.17
CA SER A 8 13.75 -8.09 23.61
C SER A 8 13.57 -7.94 22.11
N GLY A 9 14.62 -7.45 21.45
CA GLY A 9 14.80 -7.59 20.03
C GLY A 9 14.90 -9.07 19.81
N ARG A 10 13.76 -9.72 19.63
CA ARG A 10 13.64 -11.13 19.28
C ARG A 10 14.61 -11.37 18.14
N GLU A 11 15.70 -12.08 18.44
CA GLU A 11 16.70 -12.42 17.44
C GLU A 11 15.97 -13.17 16.33
N LEU A 12 16.06 -12.65 15.10
CA LEU A 12 15.40 -13.26 13.97
C LEU A 12 16.08 -14.59 13.71
N SER A 13 15.33 -15.69 13.81
CA SER A 13 15.83 -16.98 13.35
C SER A 13 16.05 -16.90 11.83
N PRO A 14 17.00 -17.66 11.25
CA PRO A 14 17.12 -17.76 9.80
C PRO A 14 15.78 -18.10 9.12
N ASP A 15 14.94 -18.90 9.76
CA ASP A 15 13.59 -19.24 9.28
C ASP A 15 12.66 -18.00 9.22
N ASP A 16 12.70 -17.15 10.26
CA ASP A 16 11.97 -15.88 10.28
C ASP A 16 12.46 -14.94 9.17
N ILE A 17 13.77 -14.89 8.94
CA ILE A 17 14.36 -14.06 7.87
C ILE A 17 13.87 -14.54 6.50
N GLU A 18 13.88 -15.86 6.26
CA GLU A 18 13.36 -16.45 5.01
C GLU A 18 11.87 -16.16 4.82
N MET A 19 11.06 -16.31 5.87
CA MET A 19 9.64 -15.96 5.85
C MET A 19 9.42 -14.49 5.51
N LEU A 20 10.12 -13.58 6.18
CA LEU A 20 10.02 -12.13 5.94
C LEU A 20 10.43 -11.76 4.50
N GLN A 21 11.46 -12.42 3.97
CA GLN A 21 11.88 -12.25 2.58
C GLN A 21 10.82 -12.75 1.58
N ARG A 22 10.18 -13.91 1.83
CA ARG A 22 9.09 -14.42 0.97
C ARG A 22 7.90 -13.47 0.96
N VAL A 23 7.48 -12.98 2.13
CA VAL A 23 6.38 -12.01 2.25
C VAL A 23 6.70 -10.71 1.51
N PHE A 24 7.92 -10.20 1.71
CA PHE A 24 8.38 -9.00 1.01
C PHE A 24 8.35 -9.20 -0.50
N ASP A 25 8.84 -10.34 -0.98
CA ASP A 25 8.93 -10.59 -2.42
C ASP A 25 7.56 -10.79 -3.08
N ALA A 26 6.69 -11.56 -2.44
CA ALA A 26 5.31 -11.75 -2.88
C ALA A 26 4.55 -10.42 -2.94
N THR A 27 4.76 -9.54 -1.95
CA THR A 27 4.16 -8.21 -1.94
C THR A 27 4.74 -7.33 -3.05
N CYS A 28 6.06 -7.33 -3.24
CA CYS A 28 6.71 -6.59 -4.32
C CYS A 28 6.19 -7.03 -5.69
N PHE A 29 6.04 -8.33 -5.91
CA PHE A 29 5.50 -8.89 -7.14
C PHE A 29 4.04 -8.47 -7.36
N ALA A 30 3.18 -8.64 -6.35
CA ALA A 30 1.76 -8.32 -6.43
C ALA A 30 1.49 -6.80 -6.61
N ALA A 31 2.23 -5.96 -5.90
CA ALA A 31 2.10 -4.50 -5.98
C ALA A 31 2.91 -3.87 -7.12
N ARG A 32 3.66 -4.67 -7.91
CA ARG A 32 4.61 -4.20 -8.94
C ARG A 32 5.57 -3.13 -8.41
N VAL A 33 5.98 -3.26 -7.15
CA VAL A 33 6.90 -2.33 -6.51
C VAL A 33 8.33 -2.74 -6.88
N PRO A 34 9.15 -1.83 -7.41
CA PRO A 34 10.55 -2.15 -7.68
C PRO A 34 11.25 -2.51 -6.35
N ARG A 35 11.93 -3.67 -6.32
CA ARG A 35 12.70 -4.16 -5.15
C ARG A 35 13.72 -3.14 -4.62
N ARG A 36 14.15 -2.20 -5.47
CA ARG A 36 15.07 -1.11 -5.11
C ARG A 36 14.33 0.23 -5.18
N GLY A 37 14.28 0.93 -4.06
CA GLY A 37 13.66 2.25 -3.96
C GLY A 37 13.10 2.51 -2.57
N GLU A 38 12.68 3.75 -2.35
CA GLU A 38 12.11 4.18 -1.06
C GLU A 38 10.83 3.40 -0.71
N ARG A 39 10.04 3.01 -1.72
CA ARG A 39 8.83 2.19 -1.53
C ARG A 39 9.14 0.82 -0.93
N ALA A 40 10.10 0.11 -1.52
CA ALA A 40 10.60 -1.18 -1.01
C ALA A 40 11.15 -1.04 0.42
N ASN A 41 11.94 0.00 0.71
CA ASN A 41 12.46 0.21 2.07
C ASN A 41 11.33 0.44 3.09
N ARG A 42 10.33 1.26 2.75
CA ARG A 42 9.15 1.48 3.59
C ARG A 42 8.31 0.23 3.78
N LEU A 43 8.24 -0.65 2.78
CA LEU A 43 7.53 -1.92 2.87
C LEU A 43 8.28 -2.89 3.81
N ALA A 44 9.58 -3.05 3.63
CA ALA A 44 10.41 -3.89 4.50
C ALA A 44 10.32 -3.43 5.97
N LYS A 45 10.40 -2.12 6.23
CA LYS A 45 10.22 -1.56 7.58
C LYS A 45 8.86 -1.90 8.18
N PHE A 46 7.79 -1.82 7.40
CA PHE A 46 6.44 -2.14 7.87
C PHE A 46 6.31 -3.61 8.26
N ILE A 47 6.79 -4.53 7.40
CA ILE A 47 6.75 -5.97 7.67
C ILE A 47 7.58 -6.31 8.93
N MET A 48 8.75 -5.69 9.10
CA MET A 48 9.59 -5.89 10.28
C MET A 48 8.96 -5.35 11.57
N ASP A 49 8.24 -4.23 11.49
CA ASP A 49 7.55 -3.64 12.65
C ASP A 49 6.40 -4.53 13.11
N GLU A 50 5.55 -4.98 12.17
CA GLU A 50 4.48 -5.94 12.45
C GLU A 50 5.00 -7.25 13.06
N PHE A 51 6.10 -7.77 12.54
CA PHE A 51 6.73 -8.97 13.09
C PHE A 51 7.21 -8.75 14.53
N ARG A 52 7.81 -7.60 14.84
CA ARG A 52 8.25 -7.24 16.19
C ARG A 52 7.10 -7.06 17.17
N LEU A 53 5.94 -6.62 16.69
CA LEU A 53 4.71 -6.53 17.50
C LEU A 53 4.12 -7.89 17.86
N GLY A 54 4.66 -8.99 17.31
CA GLY A 54 4.25 -10.36 17.62
C GLY A 54 3.42 -11.03 16.54
N ASN A 55 3.21 -10.39 15.38
CA ASN A 55 2.61 -11.04 14.22
C ASN A 55 3.65 -11.93 13.53
N GLY A 56 3.76 -13.17 14.00
CA GLY A 56 4.67 -14.18 13.42
C GLY A 56 4.10 -14.97 12.25
N ASP A 57 2.85 -14.73 11.86
CA ASP A 57 2.19 -15.48 10.79
C ASP A 57 2.51 -14.90 9.41
N GLU A 58 3.18 -15.68 8.55
CA GLU A 58 3.52 -15.33 7.16
C GLU A 58 2.31 -14.75 6.40
N ARG A 59 1.17 -15.43 6.50
CA ARG A 59 -0.07 -15.03 5.80
C ARG A 59 -0.61 -13.69 6.28
N ARG A 60 -0.56 -13.42 7.59
CA ARG A 60 -1.06 -12.16 8.16
C ARG A 60 -0.17 -10.99 7.76
N LEU A 61 1.15 -11.18 7.80
CA LEU A 61 2.12 -10.19 7.34
C LEU A 61 1.91 -9.87 5.86
N LEU A 62 1.68 -10.89 5.03
CA LEU A 62 1.40 -10.72 3.61
C LEU A 62 0.08 -9.97 3.37
N GLU A 63 -1.00 -10.34 4.06
CA GLU A 63 -2.29 -9.64 3.93
C GLU A 63 -2.20 -8.16 4.36
N CYS A 64 -1.55 -7.86 5.50
CA CYS A 64 -1.33 -6.49 5.94
C CYS A 64 -0.49 -5.68 4.94
N ALA A 65 0.60 -6.29 4.43
CA ALA A 65 1.49 -5.67 3.45
C ALA A 65 0.77 -5.37 2.13
N LEU A 66 0.01 -6.33 1.60
CA LEU A 66 -0.80 -6.16 0.40
C LEU A 66 -1.91 -5.13 0.60
N TRP A 67 -2.61 -5.17 1.73
CA TRP A 67 -3.66 -4.21 2.05
C TRP A 67 -3.12 -2.78 2.08
N ARG A 68 -1.93 -2.58 2.66
CA ARG A 68 -1.25 -1.28 2.69
C ARG A 68 -0.91 -0.78 1.29
N GLU A 69 -0.31 -1.61 0.46
CA GLU A 69 0.05 -1.19 -0.90
C GLU A 69 -1.21 -0.98 -1.77
N ARG A 70 -2.25 -1.79 -1.59
CA ARG A 70 -3.52 -1.65 -2.32
C ARG A 70 -4.28 -0.38 -1.95
N ARG A 71 -4.16 0.13 -0.71
CA ARG A 71 -4.70 1.44 -0.31
C ARG A 71 -3.84 2.62 -0.76
N ARG A 72 -2.54 2.40 -1.01
CA ARG A 72 -1.60 3.43 -1.48
C ARG A 72 -1.59 3.60 -2.99
N ILE A 73 -2.17 2.66 -3.73
CA ILE A 73 -2.57 2.89 -5.11
C ILE A 73 -3.86 3.71 -5.02
N PRO A 74 -3.83 5.05 -5.19
CA PRO A 74 -5.06 5.70 -5.63
C PRO A 74 -5.50 4.95 -6.89
N PRO A 75 -6.80 4.69 -7.11
CA PRO A 75 -7.23 4.21 -8.41
C PRO A 75 -6.55 5.13 -9.41
N LYS A 76 -5.65 4.56 -10.22
CA LYS A 76 -4.98 5.30 -11.27
C LYS A 76 -6.14 5.97 -11.99
N THR A 77 -6.17 7.31 -11.93
CA THR A 77 -7.14 8.13 -12.65
C THR A 77 -6.78 7.96 -14.13
N GLU A 78 -7.05 6.78 -14.65
CA GLU A 78 -7.18 6.49 -16.06
C GLU A 78 -8.68 6.67 -16.26
N GLU A 79 -9.01 7.88 -16.73
CA GLU A 79 -10.37 8.41 -16.89
C GLU A 79 -11.17 8.50 -15.57
N MET A 80 -11.11 9.63 -14.85
CA MET A 80 -12.02 10.74 -15.19
C MET A 80 -12.48 10.67 -16.64
N GLU A 81 -13.36 9.70 -16.94
CA GLU A 81 -14.41 9.93 -17.90
C GLU A 81 -15.21 11.03 -17.21
N THR A 82 -14.76 12.26 -17.45
CA THR A 82 -15.61 13.42 -17.37
C THR A 82 -16.79 12.99 -18.22
N VAL A 83 -17.85 12.55 -17.56
CA VAL A 83 -19.15 12.46 -18.20
C VAL A 83 -19.39 13.91 -18.54
N ASP A 84 -19.00 14.30 -19.76
CA ASP A 84 -19.40 15.54 -20.37
C ASP A 84 -20.91 15.43 -20.41
N ILE A 85 -21.53 15.92 -19.34
CA ILE A 85 -22.95 16.17 -19.27
C ILE A 85 -23.14 17.29 -20.29
N TRP A 86 -23.29 16.90 -21.55
CA TRP A 86 -23.92 17.68 -22.58
C TRP A 86 -25.38 17.82 -22.16
N VAL A 87 -25.64 18.67 -21.16
CA VAL A 87 -26.95 19.34 -21.07
C VAL A 87 -27.03 20.16 -22.35
N ALA A 88 -27.73 19.59 -23.32
CA ALA A 88 -28.18 20.27 -24.50
C ALA A 88 -28.89 21.56 -24.04
N ARG A 89 -28.21 22.69 -24.18
CA ARG A 89 -28.89 23.99 -24.22
C ARG A 89 -29.50 24.11 -25.61
N PRO A 90 -30.83 23.98 -25.78
CA PRO A 90 -31.43 24.50 -26.99
C PRO A 90 -31.18 26.00 -27.03
N ALA A 91 -30.53 26.40 -28.11
CA ALA A 91 -30.17 27.76 -28.41
C ALA A 91 -31.38 28.69 -28.37
N ARG A 92 -31.09 29.91 -27.95
CA ARG A 92 -31.94 31.10 -27.96
C ARG A 92 -32.80 31.19 -29.21
N ARG A 93 -34.10 31.41 -29.02
CA ARG A 93 -34.91 32.14 -29.99
C ARG A 93 -35.27 33.49 -29.38
N SER A 94 -34.38 34.46 -29.55
CA SER A 94 -34.81 35.86 -29.54
C SER A 94 -35.49 36.15 -30.87
N PRO A 95 -36.57 36.92 -30.86
CA PRO A 95 -36.69 37.98 -31.85
C PRO A 95 -36.87 39.33 -31.17
N HIS A 96 -36.52 40.34 -31.95
CA HIS A 96 -36.16 41.68 -31.57
C HIS A 96 -37.31 42.57 -31.09
N HIS A 97 -36.90 43.58 -30.32
CA HIS A 97 -37.55 44.87 -30.16
C HIS A 97 -38.16 45.41 -31.47
N ARG A 98 -39.45 45.75 -31.47
CA ARG A 98 -39.95 47.09 -31.81
C ARG A 98 -41.38 47.28 -31.34
#